data_AF-A0A6M0EV12-F1
#
_entry.id   AF-A0A6M0EV12-F1
#
_cell.length_a   1.000
_cell.length_b   1.000
_cell.length_c   1.000
_cell.angle_alpha   90.00
_cell.angle_beta   90.00
_cell.angle_gamma   90.00
#
_symmetry.space_group_name_H-M   'P 1'
#
loop_
_entity.id
_entity.type
_entity.pdbx_description
1 polymer ?
#
loop_
_entity_poly.entity_id
_entity_poly.type
_entity_poly.pdbx_seq_one_letter_code
_entity_poly.pdbx_strand_id
1 'polypeptide(L)'
;MQPLVIIASYESEKAPGKLKVSDLAFLKTDPGPVGLGSFLTEIEKLQRLRAIGLSPDLFKGISPKLVKTYRQRAATETPYNLRQHPAHIRYTLISAFCLQRSQEITDNLIELLMKIIQRLCTRA
;
A
#
# COMPACT_ATOMS: atom_id res chain seq x y z
N MET A 1 29.82 16.32 8.87
CA MET A 1 28.46 16.69 9.30
C MET A 1 27.50 15.62 8.78
N GLN A 2 27.32 14.55 9.56
CA GLN A 2 26.33 13.50 9.33
C GLN A 2 25.30 13.56 10.44
N PRO A 3 24.01 13.40 10.11
CA PRO A 3 23.16 12.59 10.97
C PRO A 3 22.17 11.78 10.11
N LEU A 4 22.43 10.50 9.85
CA LEU A 4 21.37 9.58 9.40
C LEU A 4 21.60 8.11 9.78
N VAL A 5 22.56 7.81 10.66
CA VAL A 5 22.97 6.42 10.97
C VAL A 5 22.07 5.73 12.01
N ILE A 6 21.17 6.44 12.70
CA ILE A 6 20.43 5.88 13.85
C ILE A 6 19.23 4.98 13.47
N ILE A 7 18.77 4.95 12.21
CA ILE A 7 17.58 4.16 11.83
C ILE A 7 17.91 2.77 11.23
N ALA A 8 19.19 2.42 11.10
CA ALA A 8 19.63 1.17 10.47
C ALA A 8 19.77 -0.02 11.45
N SER A 9 19.49 0.15 12.74
CA SER A 9 19.67 -0.89 13.75
C SER A 9 18.37 -1.25 14.49
N TYR A 10 17.29 -1.51 13.75
CA TYR A 10 16.27 -2.44 14.22
C TYR A 10 16.46 -3.76 13.46
N GLU A 11 17.43 -4.54 13.93
CA GLU A 11 17.66 -5.90 13.50
C GLU A 11 16.36 -6.70 13.69
N SER A 12 15.81 -7.16 12.56
CA SER A 12 14.70 -8.08 12.54
C SER A 12 15.19 -9.43 13.06
N GLU A 13 14.93 -9.70 14.34
CA GLU A 13 14.97 -11.06 14.85
C GLU A 13 14.00 -11.94 14.05
N LYS A 14 14.60 -12.92 13.37
CA LYS A 14 13.98 -13.75 12.35
C LYS A 14 13.28 -14.94 13.00
N ALA A 15 11.96 -14.88 13.12
CA ALA A 15 11.12 -16.04 13.47
C ALA A 15 11.02 -17.04 12.28
N PRO A 16 10.92 -18.35 12.53
CA PRO A 16 11.04 -19.36 11.48
C PRO A 16 9.79 -19.45 10.59
N GLY A 17 10.01 -19.60 9.28
CA GLY A 17 9.09 -20.33 8.39
C GLY A 17 7.78 -19.65 7.92
N LYS A 18 7.63 -18.32 7.94
CA LYS A 18 6.52 -17.68 7.20
C LYS A 18 6.90 -17.54 5.72
N LEU A 19 6.09 -18.13 4.81
CA LEU A 19 6.18 -17.82 3.38
C LEU A 19 6.21 -16.29 3.23
N LYS A 20 7.26 -15.76 2.59
CA LYS A 20 7.34 -14.33 2.28
C LYS A 20 6.19 -13.96 1.34
N VAL A 21 5.12 -13.41 1.89
CA VAL A 21 4.03 -12.80 1.11
C VAL A 21 4.68 -11.76 0.21
N SER A 22 4.41 -11.82 -1.10
CA SER A 22 4.95 -10.82 -2.04
C SER A 22 4.46 -9.42 -1.66
N ASP A 23 5.26 -8.39 -1.90
CA ASP A 23 4.86 -6.99 -1.60
C ASP A 23 3.53 -6.63 -2.24
N LEU A 24 3.28 -7.08 -3.48
CA LEU A 24 2.00 -6.85 -4.14
C LEU A 24 0.83 -7.50 -3.40
N ALA A 25 1.00 -8.74 -2.93
CA ALA A 25 -0.04 -9.42 -2.16
C ALA A 25 -0.28 -8.72 -0.81
N PHE A 26 0.78 -8.25 -0.14
CA PHE A 26 0.67 -7.45 1.08
C PHE A 26 -0.10 -6.14 0.85
N LEU A 27 0.23 -5.38 -0.20
CA LEU A 27 -0.42 -4.11 -0.55
C LEU A 27 -1.90 -4.26 -0.92
N LYS A 28 -2.31 -5.45 -1.39
CA LYS A 28 -3.71 -5.76 -1.71
C LYS A 28 -4.57 -6.04 -0.48
N THR A 29 -3.97 -6.38 0.67
CA THR A 29 -4.75 -6.69 1.88
C THR A 29 -5.45 -5.46 2.43
N ASP A 30 -6.67 -5.64 2.90
CA ASP A 30 -7.43 -4.62 3.64
C ASP A 30 -6.86 -4.40 5.05
N PRO A 31 -7.25 -3.30 5.71
CA PRO A 31 -6.87 -3.06 7.10
C PRO A 31 -7.38 -4.17 8.02
N GLY A 32 -6.59 -4.50 9.04
CA GLY A 32 -7.01 -5.41 10.10
C GLY A 32 -8.01 -4.78 11.09
N PRO A 33 -8.30 -5.44 12.22
CA PRO A 33 -9.17 -4.93 13.26
C PRO A 33 -8.75 -3.54 13.76
N VAL A 34 -9.72 -2.71 14.15
CA VAL A 34 -9.45 -1.34 14.66
C VAL A 34 -8.47 -1.39 15.84
N GLY A 35 -7.32 -0.74 15.68
CA GLY A 35 -6.27 -0.63 16.69
C GLY A 35 -4.94 -0.16 16.11
N LEU A 36 -3.97 0.09 16.99
CA LEU A 36 -2.65 0.62 16.61
C LEU A 36 -1.90 -0.29 15.64
N GLY A 37 -2.00 -1.61 15.78
CA GLY A 37 -1.35 -2.56 14.88
C GLY A 37 -1.79 -2.41 13.42
N SER A 38 -3.10 -2.33 13.18
CA SER A 38 -3.66 -2.11 11.83
C SER A 38 -3.29 -0.74 11.29
N PHE A 39 -3.27 0.29 12.14
CA PHE A 39 -2.85 1.64 11.76
C PHE A 39 -1.37 1.67 11.30
N LEU A 40 -0.47 1.06 12.06
CA LEU A 40 0.95 0.96 11.69
C LEU A 40 1.16 0.12 10.41
N THR A 41 0.35 -0.93 10.23
CA THR A 41 0.40 -1.77 9.02
C THR A 41 -0.03 -0.98 7.78
N GLU A 42 -1.09 -0.16 7.87
CA GLU A 42 -1.51 0.71 6.77
C GLU A 42 -0.47 1.80 6.46
N ILE A 43 0.21 2.36 7.48
CA ILE A 43 1.34 3.28 7.27
C ILE A 43 2.46 2.61 6.48
N GLU A 44 2.82 1.37 6.84
CA GLU A 44 3.86 0.62 6.14
C GLU A 44 3.50 0.42 4.65
N LYS A 45 2.25 0.03 4.36
CA LYS A 45 1.76 -0.11 2.97
C LYS A 45 1.87 1.22 2.22
N LEU A 46 1.45 2.31 2.83
CA LEU A 46 1.49 3.64 2.20
C LEU A 46 2.92 4.11 1.93
N GLN A 47 3.86 3.86 2.85
CA GLN A 47 5.27 4.17 2.67
C GLN A 47 5.87 3.41 1.50
N ARG A 48 5.58 2.10 1.38
CA ARG A 48 6.03 1.27 0.26
C ARG A 48 5.49 1.79 -1.08
N LEU A 49 4.23 2.22 -1.14
CA LEU A 49 3.65 2.79 -2.36
C LEU A 49 4.25 4.16 -2.71
N ARG A 50 4.47 5.03 -1.73
CA ARG A 50 5.10 6.35 -1.95
C ARG A 50 6.55 6.24 -2.40
N ALA A 51 7.28 5.23 -1.92
CA ALA A 51 8.66 4.96 -2.35
C ALA A 51 8.79 4.63 -3.84
N ILE A 52 7.69 4.25 -4.52
CA ILE A 52 7.68 4.04 -5.98
C ILE A 52 7.86 5.37 -6.73
N GLY A 53 7.48 6.51 -6.12
CA GLY A 53 7.69 7.83 -6.72
C GLY A 53 6.80 8.14 -7.93
N LEU A 54 5.60 7.56 -7.99
CA LEU A 54 4.64 7.88 -9.06
C LEU A 54 4.17 9.33 -8.93
N SER A 55 4.11 10.04 -10.06
CA SER A 55 3.47 11.36 -10.11
C SER A 55 1.98 11.23 -9.78
N PRO A 56 1.40 12.11 -8.94
CA PRO A 56 -0.04 12.11 -8.67
C PRO A 56 -0.87 12.38 -9.93
N ASP A 57 -0.28 13.06 -10.92
CA ASP A 57 -0.92 13.42 -12.18
C ASP A 57 -0.61 12.43 -13.32
N LEU A 58 -0.08 11.24 -13.02
CA LEU A 58 0.34 10.25 -14.02
C LEU A 58 -0.76 9.92 -15.05
N PHE A 59 -2.02 9.91 -14.62
CA PHE A 59 -3.18 9.63 -15.48
C PHE A 59 -4.00 10.89 -15.82
N LYS A 60 -3.43 12.08 -15.69
CA LYS A 60 -4.11 13.32 -16.05
C LYS A 60 -4.52 13.29 -17.52
N GLY A 61 -5.79 13.62 -17.79
CA GLY A 61 -6.38 13.54 -19.13
C GLY A 61 -6.84 12.14 -19.57
N ILE A 62 -6.63 11.10 -18.76
CA ILE A 62 -7.16 9.76 -18.99
C ILE A 62 -8.48 9.59 -18.26
N SER A 63 -9.45 8.91 -18.88
CA SER A 63 -10.75 8.63 -18.27
C SER A 63 -10.58 7.90 -16.92
N PRO A 64 -11.15 8.43 -15.81
CA PRO A 64 -11.09 7.75 -14.51
C PRO A 64 -11.66 6.33 -14.53
N LYS A 65 -12.68 6.10 -15.38
CA LYS A 65 -13.28 4.78 -15.58
C LYS A 65 -12.26 3.78 -16.14
N LEU A 66 -11.43 4.22 -17.09
CA LEU A 66 -10.40 3.39 -17.70
C LEU A 66 -9.28 3.06 -16.69
N VAL A 67 -8.82 4.05 -15.93
CA VAL A 67 -7.82 3.85 -14.87
C VAL A 67 -8.32 2.85 -13.82
N LYS A 68 -9.60 2.97 -13.43
CA LYS A 68 -10.26 2.02 -12.52
C LYS A 68 -10.28 0.60 -13.10
N THR A 69 -10.54 0.43 -14.40
CA THR A 69 -10.45 -0.88 -15.07
C THR A 69 -9.05 -1.46 -15.01
N TYR A 70 -8.00 -0.65 -15.25
CA TYR A 70 -6.61 -1.10 -15.15
C TYR A 70 -6.23 -1.52 -13.73
N ARG A 71 -6.60 -0.71 -12.72
CA ARG A 71 -6.43 -1.07 -11.32
C ARG A 71 -7.13 -2.38 -10.99
N GLN A 72 -8.38 -2.56 -11.42
CA GLN A 72 -9.15 -3.76 -11.11
C GLN A 72 -8.48 -5.01 -11.70
N ARG A 73 -8.01 -4.92 -12.94
CA ARG A 73 -7.26 -6.01 -13.58
C ARG A 73 -5.97 -6.33 -12.82
N ALA A 74 -5.20 -5.32 -12.43
CA ALA A 74 -4.00 -5.52 -11.61
C ALA A 74 -4.30 -6.14 -10.24
N ALA A 75 -5.44 -5.78 -9.63
CA ALA A 75 -5.88 -6.32 -8.35
C ALA A 75 -6.22 -7.82 -8.42
N THR A 76 -6.76 -8.31 -9.54
CA THR A 76 -7.15 -9.72 -9.72
C THR A 76 -6.00 -10.63 -10.18
N GLU A 77 -4.97 -10.08 -10.83
CA GLU A 77 -3.86 -10.88 -11.33
C GLU A 77 -2.81 -11.23 -10.25
N THR A 78 -2.20 -12.41 -10.37
CA THR A 78 -1.06 -12.81 -9.53
C THR A 78 0.21 -12.05 -9.94
N PRO A 79 1.22 -11.92 -9.06
CA PRO A 79 2.50 -11.34 -9.43
C PRO A 79 3.16 -12.04 -10.62
N TYR A 80 2.97 -13.35 -10.76
CA TYR A 80 3.47 -14.12 -11.89
C TYR A 80 2.79 -13.69 -13.20
N ASN A 81 1.45 -13.65 -13.24
CA ASN A 81 0.70 -13.25 -14.43
C ASN A 81 1.04 -11.82 -14.87
N LEU A 82 1.16 -10.90 -13.91
CA LEU A 82 1.55 -9.51 -14.18
C LEU A 82 2.91 -9.41 -14.86
N ARG A 83 3.87 -10.28 -14.50
CA ARG A 83 5.21 -10.31 -15.11
C ARG A 83 5.21 -10.83 -16.54
N GLN A 84 4.23 -11.64 -16.94
CA GLN A 84 4.14 -12.19 -18.29
C GLN A 84 3.71 -11.15 -19.34
N HIS A 85 3.11 -10.02 -18.93
CA HIS A 85 2.73 -8.98 -19.86
C HIS A 85 3.95 -8.22 -20.42
N PRO A 86 3.84 -7.68 -21.66
CA PRO A 86 4.75 -6.67 -22.17
C PRO A 86 4.94 -5.51 -21.18
N ALA A 87 6.14 -4.92 -21.16
CA ALA A 87 6.52 -3.89 -20.19
C ALA A 87 5.50 -2.74 -20.10
N HIS A 88 5.04 -2.21 -21.23
CA HIS A 88 4.08 -1.10 -21.25
C HIS A 88 2.73 -1.47 -20.62
N ILE A 89 2.22 -2.68 -20.85
CA ILE A 89 0.98 -3.17 -20.21
C ILE A 89 1.21 -3.34 -18.72
N ARG A 90 2.28 -4.06 -18.34
CA ARG A 90 2.61 -4.34 -16.95
C ARG A 90 2.74 -3.06 -16.12
N TYR A 91 3.50 -2.07 -16.61
CA TYR A 91 3.69 -0.82 -15.90
C TYR A 91 2.40 0.00 -15.83
N THR A 92 1.61 0.05 -16.90
CA THR A 92 0.31 0.74 -16.87
C THR A 92 -0.62 0.16 -15.80
N LEU A 93 -0.73 -1.17 -15.73
CA LEU A 93 -1.56 -1.87 -14.74
C LEU A 93 -1.08 -1.64 -13.31
N ILE A 94 0.23 -1.80 -13.06
CA ILE A 94 0.82 -1.59 -11.73
C ILE A 94 0.71 -0.13 -11.30
N SER A 95 0.99 0.82 -12.18
CA SER A 95 0.88 2.25 -11.86
C SER A 95 -0.55 2.66 -11.52
N ALA A 96 -1.55 2.14 -12.26
CA ALA A 96 -2.96 2.38 -11.95
C ALA A 96 -3.34 1.81 -10.59
N PHE A 97 -2.88 0.59 -10.27
CA PHE A 97 -3.07 -0.01 -8.95
C PHE A 97 -2.43 0.83 -7.84
N CYS A 98 -1.15 1.19 -7.98
CA CYS A 98 -0.40 1.87 -6.93
C CYS A 98 -0.98 3.25 -6.59
N LEU A 99 -1.38 4.03 -7.61
CA LEU A 99 -1.93 5.36 -7.38
C LEU A 99 -3.28 5.30 -6.65
N GLN A 100 -4.21 4.46 -7.12
CA GLN A 100 -5.52 4.31 -6.47
C GLN A 100 -5.39 3.66 -5.08
N ARG A 101 -4.52 2.65 -4.93
CA ARG A 101 -4.32 2.00 -3.63
C ARG A 101 -3.72 2.94 -2.59
N SER A 102 -2.88 3.90 -3.00
CA SER A 102 -2.35 4.93 -2.10
C SER A 102 -3.45 5.83 -1.54
N GLN A 103 -4.45 6.16 -2.37
CA GLN A 103 -5.61 6.94 -1.95
C GLN A 103 -6.50 6.13 -0.99
N GLU A 104 -6.83 4.89 -1.35
CA GLU A 104 -7.61 3.97 -0.51
C GLU A 104 -6.98 3.77 0.87
N ILE A 105 -5.66 3.56 0.95
CA ILE A 105 -4.96 3.41 2.24
C ILE A 105 -4.99 4.72 3.04
N THR A 106 -4.94 5.87 2.38
CA THR A 106 -5.06 7.16 3.07
C THR A 106 -6.45 7.30 3.70
N ASP A 107 -7.51 6.93 2.98
CA ASP A 107 -8.88 6.92 3.50
C ASP A 107 -9.04 5.93 4.66
N ASN A 108 -8.48 4.72 4.53
CA ASN A 108 -8.46 3.72 5.60
C ASN A 108 -7.75 4.23 6.87
N LEU A 109 -6.62 4.93 6.72
CA LEU A 109 -5.89 5.51 7.84
C LEU A 109 -6.73 6.55 8.58
N ILE A 110 -7.45 7.40 7.86
CA ILE A 110 -8.36 8.39 8.44
C ILE A 110 -9.48 7.67 9.21
N GLU A 111 -10.08 6.65 8.62
CA GLU A 111 -11.14 5.86 9.28
C GLU A 111 -10.64 5.16 10.55
N LEU A 112 -9.48 4.51 10.48
CA LEU A 112 -8.86 3.87 11.64
C LEU A 112 -8.56 4.88 12.74
N LEU A 113 -8.00 6.03 12.40
CA LEU A 113 -7.66 7.08 13.36
C LEU A 113 -8.92 7.60 14.07
N MET A 114 -10.00 7.89 13.32
CA MET A 114 -11.28 8.32 13.89
C MET A 114 -11.81 7.28 14.88
N LYS A 115 -11.80 5.99 14.52
CA LYS A 115 -12.30 4.92 15.40
C LYS A 115 -11.43 4.73 16.64
N ILE A 116 -10.10 4.90 16.53
CA ILE A 116 -9.18 4.84 17.67
C ILE A 116 -9.47 6.00 18.63
N ILE A 117 -9.57 7.24 18.12
CA ILE A 117 -9.88 8.43 18.93
C ILE A 117 -11.22 8.25 19.65
N GLN A 118 -12.25 7.79 18.94
CA GLN A 118 -13.57 7.55 19.54
C GLN A 118 -13.51 6.59 20.73
N ARG A 119 -12.75 5.49 20.61
CA ARG A 119 -12.57 4.51 21.70
C ARG A 119 -11.83 5.08 22.90
N LEU A 120 -10.90 6.01 22.67
CA LEU A 120 -10.19 6.69 23.75
C LEU A 120 -11.12 7.66 24.48
N CYS A 121 -11.92 8.44 23.74
CA CYS A 121 -12.87 9.38 24.31
C CYS A 121 -14.01 8.69 25.09
N THR A 122 -14.47 7.50 24.67
CA THR A 122 -15.56 6.78 25.36
C THR A 122 -15.11 6.00 26.59
N ARG A 123 -13.80 5.85 26.80
CA ARG A 123 -13.21 5.17 27.96
C ARG A 123 -12.79 6.13 29.07
N ALA A 124 -12.85 7.44 28.81
CA ALA A 124 -12.68 8.51 29.78
C ALA A 124 -14.04 8.89 30.39
#